data_AF-A0A564Q7K0-F1
#
_entry.id   AF-A0A564Q7K0-F1
#
_cell.length_a   1.000
_cell.length_b   1.000
_cell.length_c   1.000
_cell.angle_alpha   90.00
_cell.angle_beta   90.00
_cell.angle_gamma   90.00
#
_symmetry.space_group_name_H-M   'P 1'
#
loop_
_entity.id
_entity.type
_entity.pdbx_description
1 polymer ?
#
loop_
_entity_poly.entity_id
_entity_poly.type
_entity_poly.pdbx_seq_one_letter_code
_entity_poly.pdbx_strand_id
1 'polypeptide(L)' 'MIKTISAIILFGLIIYTQVRKMLAKRGGEEMRCASCGRLVVERPVKKEMDGKELVFCCEHCAAAYTKKE' A
#
# COMPACT_ATOMS: atom_id res chain seq x y z
N MET A 1 25.93 26.32 -20.62
CA MET A 1 26.10 25.67 -19.30
C MET A 1 24.90 25.85 -18.37
N ILE A 2 24.32 27.06 -18.22
CA ILE A 2 23.15 27.26 -17.34
C ILE A 2 21.87 26.55 -17.83
N LYS A 3 21.60 26.55 -19.15
CA LYS A 3 20.46 25.86 -19.75
C LYS A 3 20.49 24.33 -19.57
N THR A 4 21.69 23.74 -19.54
CA THR A 4 21.85 22.28 -19.33
C THR A 4 21.60 21.91 -17.87
N ILE A 5 22.04 22.74 -16.93
CA ILE A 5 21.78 22.53 -15.50
C ILE A 5 20.28 22.63 -15.20
N SER A 6 19.58 23.63 -15.75
CA SER A 6 18.14 23.76 -15.55
C SER A 6 17.35 22.58 -16.13
N ALA A 7 17.77 22.05 -17.27
CA ALA A 7 17.15 20.88 -17.88
C ALA A 7 17.33 19.61 -17.02
N ILE A 8 18.52 19.42 -16.43
CA ILE A 8 18.80 18.28 -15.54
C ILE A 8 17.95 18.36 -14.26
N ILE A 9 17.80 19.56 -13.67
CA ILE A 9 16.97 19.76 -12.47
C ILE A 9 15.50 19.44 -12.78
N LEU A 10 14.98 19.94 -13.91
CA LEU A 10 13.60 19.63 -14.34
C LEU A 10 13.40 18.12 -14.55
N PHE A 11 14.35 17.46 -15.23
CA PHE A 11 14.29 16.01 -15.43
C PHE A 11 14.33 15.25 -14.10
N GLY A 12 15.19 15.67 -13.16
CA GLY A 12 15.28 15.10 -11.82
C GLY A 12 13.98 15.24 -11.03
N LEU A 13 13.32 16.40 -11.10
CA LEU A 13 12.02 16.64 -10.45
C LEU A 13 10.92 15.78 -11.05
N ILE A 14 10.88 15.64 -12.38
CA ILE A 14 9.92 14.77 -13.07
C ILE A 14 10.10 13.32 -12.61
N ILE A 15 11.33 12.81 -12.65
CA ILE A 15 11.66 11.44 -12.19
C ILE A 15 11.28 11.27 -10.72
N TYR A 16 11.62 12.24 -9.86
CA TYR A 16 11.30 12.22 -8.43
C TYR A 16 9.80 12.06 -8.18
N THR A 17 8.96 12.83 -8.89
CA THR A 17 7.50 12.76 -8.71
C THR A 17 6.92 11.40 -9.14
N GLN A 18 7.43 10.81 -10.21
CA GLN A 18 6.98 9.51 -10.71
C GLN A 18 7.39 8.37 -9.76
N VAL A 19 8.64 8.41 -9.26
CA VAL A 19 9.12 7.47 -8.24
C VAL A 19 8.31 7.59 -6.95
N ARG A 20 8.01 8.81 -6.50
CA ARG A 20 7.17 9.04 -5.30
C ARG A 20 5.76 8.47 -5.48
N LYS A 21 5.12 8.68 -6.63
CA LYS A 21 3.79 8.08 -6.94
C LYS A 21 3.84 6.56 -6.98
N MET A 22 4.89 5.98 -7.54
CA MET A 22 5.08 4.53 -7.61
C MET A 22 5.30 3.91 -6.22
N LEU A 23 6.12 4.55 -5.38
CA LEU A 23 6.35 4.14 -3.99
C LEU A 23 5.08 4.25 -3.15
N ALA A 24 4.29 5.32 -3.32
CA ALA A 24 3.00 5.48 -2.64
C ALA A 24 2.00 4.37 -3.03
N LYS A 25 2.00 3.92 -4.29
CA LYS A 25 1.21 2.75 -4.70
C LYS A 25 1.68 1.46 -4.04
N ARG A 26 3.01 1.23 -4.00
CA ARG A 26 3.58 0.04 -3.35
C ARG A 26 3.32 0.00 -1.84
N GLY A 27 3.42 1.12 -1.14
CA GLY A 27 3.14 1.20 0.29
C GLY A 27 1.65 1.14 0.67
N GLY A 28 0.74 1.30 -0.30
CA GLY A 28 -0.71 1.25 -0.08
C GLY A 28 -1.35 -0.12 -0.36
N GLU A 29 -0.62 -1.05 -0.97
CA GLU A 29 -1.14 -2.38 -1.30
C GLU A 29 -1.22 -3.32 -0.08
N GLU A 30 -0.35 -3.14 0.91
CA GLU A 30 -0.31 -3.97 2.13
C GLU A 30 -1.43 -3.67 3.15
N MET A 31 -2.22 -2.62 2.92
CA MET A 31 -3.38 -2.30 3.75
C MET A 31 -4.69 -2.54 3.00
N ARG A 32 -4.85 -3.72 2.37
CA ARG A 32 -6.15 -4.17 1.87
C ARG A 32 -6.67 -5.30 2.73
N CYS A 33 -7.96 -5.24 3.08
CA CYS A 33 -8.61 -6.29 3.84
C CYS A 33 -8.65 -7.60 3.04
N ALA A 34 -8.09 -8.68 3.59
CA ALA A 34 -8.09 -10.00 2.93
C ALA A 34 -9.50 -10.57 2.68
N SER A 35 -10.50 -10.13 3.45
CA SER A 35 -11.90 -10.59 3.31
C SER A 35 -12.72 -9.74 2.34
N CYS A 36 -12.58 -8.40 2.36
CA CYS A 36 -13.47 -7.50 1.60
C CYS A 36 -12.76 -6.61 0.56
N GLY A 37 -11.42 -6.64 0.49
CA GLY A 37 -10.61 -5.90 -0.48
C GLY A 37 -10.54 -4.39 -0.27
N ARG A 38 -11.19 -3.84 0.78
CA ARG A 38 -11.17 -2.40 1.08
C ARG A 38 -9.84 -1.95 1.67
N LEU A 39 -9.49 -0.69 1.45
CA LEU A 39 -8.33 -0.06 2.08
C LEU A 39 -8.53 0.01 3.59
N VAL A 40 -7.55 -0.45 4.36
CA VAL A 40 -7.53 -0.46 5.81
C VAL A 40 -6.83 0.82 6.26
N VAL A 41 -7.61 1.76 6.80
CA VAL A 41 -7.12 3.09 7.18
C VAL A 41 -6.95 3.24 8.68
N GLU A 42 -7.77 2.58 9.50
CA GLU A 42 -7.72 2.69 10.96
C GLU A 42 -7.95 1.33 11.65
N ARG A 43 -7.12 1.03 12.65
CA ARG A 43 -7.16 -0.18 13.51
C ARG A 43 -7.29 -1.50 12.73
N PRO A 44 -6.29 -1.84 11.88
CA PRO A 44 -6.24 -3.14 11.21
C PRO A 44 -6.29 -4.29 12.22
N VAL A 45 -7.18 -5.25 12.00
CA VAL A 45 -7.12 -6.53 12.70
C VAL A 45 -6.12 -7.40 11.95
N LYS A 46 -5.00 -7.72 12.59
CA LYS A 46 -3.98 -8.62 12.05
C LYS A 46 -4.21 -10.02 12.60
N LYS A 47 -4.23 -11.02 11.73
CA LYS A 47 -4.22 -12.43 12.13
C LYS A 47 -3.22 -13.20 11.28
N GLU A 48 -2.48 -14.09 11.93
CA GLU A 48 -1.60 -15.04 11.26
C GLU A 48 -2.42 -16.28 10.85
N MET A 49 -2.40 -16.61 9.56
CA MET A 49 -3.00 -17.84 9.00
C MET A 49 -2.09 -18.39 7.90
N ASP A 50 -1.89 -19.70 7.85
CA ASP A 50 -1.04 -20.37 6.85
C ASP A 50 0.38 -19.78 6.72
N GLY A 51 0.95 -19.31 7.83
CA GLY A 51 2.28 -18.67 7.86
C GLY A 51 2.33 -17.30 7.18
N LYS A 52 1.18 -16.65 6.92
CA LYS A 52 1.07 -15.30 6.37
C LYS A 52 0.30 -14.39 7.32
N GLU A 53 0.81 -13.17 7.53
CA GLU A 53 0.09 -12.13 8.27
C GLU A 53 -0.99 -11.52 7.36
N LEU A 54 -2.26 -11.80 7.68
CA LEU A 54 -3.41 -11.23 6.98
C LEU A 54 -3.94 -10.01 7.74
N VAL A 55 -4.21 -8.94 6.99
CA VAL A 55 -4.76 -7.70 7.50
C VAL A 55 -6.24 -7.61 7.15
N PHE A 56 -7.07 -7.24 8.12
CA PHE A 56 -8.51 -7.06 7.97
C PHE A 56 -8.94 -5.66 8.42
N CYS A 57 -9.98 -5.12 7.77
CA CYS A 57 -10.53 -3.82 8.12
C CYS A 57 -11.36 -3.80 9.42
N CYS A 58 -11.83 -4.96 9.88
CA CYS A 58 -12.62 -5.10 11.12
C CYS A 58 -12.61 -6.55 11.61
N GLU A 59 -13.04 -6.76 12.86
CA GLU A 59 -13.13 -8.09 13.49
C GLU A 59 -14.12 -9.02 12.77
N HIS A 60 -15.23 -8.47 12.26
CA HIS A 60 -16.21 -9.25 11.49
C HIS A 60 -15.60 -9.83 10.21
N CYS A 61 -14.76 -9.06 9.51
CA CYS A 61 -14.06 -9.54 8.32
C CYS A 61 -13.07 -10.65 8.66
N ALA A 62 -12.33 -10.52 9.77
CA ALA A 62 -11.45 -11.58 10.24
C ALA A 62 -12.25 -12.85 10.62
N ALA A 63 -13.37 -12.70 11.34
CA ALA A 63 -14.22 -13.81 11.76
C ALA A 63 -14.89 -14.54 10.58
N ALA A 64 -15.38 -13.80 9.59
CA ALA A 64 -15.98 -14.35 8.38
C ALA A 64 -14.95 -15.12 7.54
N TYR A 65 -13.71 -14.66 7.51
CA TYR A 65 -12.61 -15.35 6.84
C TYR A 65 -12.26 -16.66 7.57
N THR A 66 -12.13 -16.64 8.90
CA THR A 66 -11.83 -17.85 9.71
C THR A 66 -12.95 -18.89 9.74
N LYS A 67 -14.22 -18.48 9.60
CA LYS A 67 -15.36 -19.40 9.63
C LYS A 67 -15.56 -20.18 8.33
N LYS A 68 -14.82 -19.82 7.29
CA LYS A 68 -14.97 -20.41 5.95
C LYS A 68 -14.14 -21.69 5.78
N GLU A 69 -13.40 -22.09 6.81
CA GLU A 69 -12.60 -23.30 6.90
C GLU A 69 -13.33 -24.42 7.66
#